data_AF-A0A8I0H4V3-F1
#
_entry.id   AF-A0A8I0H4V3-F1
#
_cell.length_a   1.000
_cell.length_b   1.000
_cell.length_c   1.000
_cell.angle_alpha   90.00
_cell.angle_beta   90.00
_cell.angle_gamma   90.00
#
_symmetry.space_group_name_H-M   'P 1'
#
loop_
_entity.id
_entity.type
_entity.pdbx_description
1 polymer ?
#
loop_
_entity_poly.entity_id
_entity_poly.type
_entity_poly.pdbx_seq_one_letter_code
_entity_poly.pdbx_strand_id
1 'polypeptide(L)' 'LEQAAAADGRVLADPKPQAALTDLTGGVQTYTVWAWCARTDYLDVTYELRAHAKEVLEQEGISLARARFDVALHD' A
#
# COMPACT_ATOMS: atom_id res chain seq x y z
N LEU A 1 -2.99 6.11 3.27
CA LEU A 1 -2.10 5.64 2.18
C LEU A 1 -1.49 6.78 1.39
N GLU A 2 -2.26 7.75 0.88
CA GLU A 2 -1.69 8.96 0.21
C GLU A 2 -0.72 9.73 1.12
N GLN A 3 -1.03 9.82 2.42
CA GLN A 3 -0.14 10.39 3.44
C GLN A 3 1.20 9.64 3.57
N ALA A 4 1.20 8.31 3.39
CA ALA A 4 2.43 7.52 3.45
C ALA A 4 3.36 7.83 2.26
N ALA A 5 2.79 8.15 1.09
CA ALA A 5 3.55 8.63 -0.05
C ALA A 5 4.05 10.07 0.17
N ALA A 6 3.21 10.95 0.70
CA ALA A 6 3.58 12.35 0.96
C ALA A 6 4.63 12.52 2.07
N ALA A 7 4.88 11.48 2.88
CA ALA A 7 5.94 11.50 3.90
C ALA A 7 7.36 11.46 3.31
N ASP A 8 7.52 10.97 2.08
CA ASP A 8 8.80 10.99 1.37
C ASP A 8 8.95 12.30 0.59
N GLY A 9 9.95 13.11 0.95
CA GLY A 9 10.20 14.42 0.33
C GLY A 9 10.57 14.37 -1.16
N ARG A 10 10.83 13.19 -1.73
CA ARG A 10 11.07 12.98 -3.17
C ARG A 10 9.78 12.81 -3.98
N VAL A 11 8.66 12.58 -3.31
CA VAL A 11 7.35 12.44 -3.96
C VAL A 11 6.81 13.82 -4.34
N LEU A 12 6.42 13.96 -5.61
CA LEU A 12 5.85 15.19 -6.15
C LEU A 12 4.46 15.45 -5.54
N ALA A 13 4.19 16.71 -5.24
CA ALA A 13 2.87 17.16 -4.80
C ALA A 13 1.92 17.45 -5.98
N ASP A 14 2.48 17.72 -7.17
CA ASP A 14 1.75 17.88 -8.42
C ASP A 14 2.48 17.09 -9.53
N PRO A 15 1.90 15.99 -10.04
CA PRO A 15 0.61 15.41 -9.65
C PRO A 15 0.61 14.83 -8.22
N LYS A 16 -0.49 15.02 -7.50
CA LYS A 16 -0.67 14.54 -6.11
C LYS A 16 -0.76 13.00 -6.05
N PRO A 17 -0.16 12.34 -5.03
CA PRO A 17 -0.36 10.93 -4.72
C PRO A 17 -1.84 10.52 -4.72
N GLN A 18 -2.12 9.31 -5.22
CA GLN A 18 -3.48 8.76 -5.25
C GLN A 18 -3.48 7.34 -4.70
N ALA A 19 -4.49 6.99 -3.92
CA ALA A 19 -4.72 5.62 -3.49
C ALA A 19 -6.16 5.16 -3.76
N ALA A 20 -6.32 3.94 -4.24
CA ALA A 20 -7.64 3.36 -4.49
C ALA A 20 -7.68 1.88 -4.12
N LEU A 21 -8.86 1.40 -3.71
CA LEU A 21 -9.16 -0.02 -3.64
C LEU A 21 -9.23 -0.55 -5.07
N THR A 22 -8.35 -1.48 -5.42
CA THR A 22 -8.21 -1.97 -6.80
C THR A 22 -8.55 -3.44 -6.97
N ASP A 23 -8.57 -4.21 -5.89
CA ASP A 23 -8.96 -5.62 -5.94
C ASP A 23 -9.55 -6.12 -4.60
N LEU A 24 -10.46 -7.09 -4.71
CA LEU A 24 -11.20 -7.73 -3.61
C LEU A 24 -11.08 -9.28 -3.65
N THR A 25 -10.19 -9.83 -4.48
CA THR A 25 -10.01 -11.27 -4.56
C THR A 25 -9.27 -11.85 -3.34
N GLY A 26 -9.39 -13.16 -3.11
CA GLY A 26 -8.65 -13.86 -2.05
C GLY A 26 -9.08 -13.54 -0.62
N GLY A 27 -10.22 -12.87 -0.42
CA GLY A 27 -10.73 -12.51 0.91
C GLY A 27 -9.97 -11.36 1.56
N VAL A 28 -9.31 -10.53 0.74
CA VAL A 28 -8.47 -9.41 1.18
C VAL A 28 -8.80 -8.17 0.35
N GLN A 29 -8.57 -6.99 0.92
CA GLN A 29 -8.69 -5.73 0.20
C GLN A 29 -7.31 -5.29 -0.28
N THR A 30 -7.15 -5.15 -1.60
CA THR A 30 -5.89 -4.71 -2.20
C THR A 30 -6.02 -3.26 -2.63
N TYR A 31 -5.17 -2.40 -2.07
CA TYR A 31 -5.08 -1.01 -2.46
C TYR A 31 -3.86 -0.76 -3.35
N THR A 32 -4.04 -0.02 -4.44
CA THR A 32 -2.93 0.51 -5.24
C THR A 32 -2.66 1.95 -4.83
N VAL A 33 -1.38 2.28 -4.71
CA VAL A 33 -0.91 3.66 -4.47
C VAL A 33 -0.07 4.10 -5.67
N TRP A 34 -0.45 5.21 -6.28
CA TRP A 34 0.31 5.89 -7.33
C TRP A 34 0.98 7.13 -6.73
N ALA A 35 2.28 7.24 -6.94
CA ALA A 35 3.10 8.37 -6.56
C ALA A 35 4.08 8.69 -7.69
N TRP A 36 4.52 9.95 -7.76
CA TRP A 36 5.39 10.45 -8.83
C TRP A 36 6.67 10.99 -8.20
N CYS A 37 7.81 10.73 -8.81
CA CYS A 37 9.12 11.17 -8.35
C CYS A 37 10.06 11.36 -9.56
N ALA A 38 11.26 11.89 -9.33
CA ALA A 38 12.27 11.95 -10.37
C ALA A 38 12.69 10.54 -10.79
N ARG A 39 13.04 10.36 -12.06
CA ARG A 39 13.46 9.07 -12.62
C ARG A 39 14.64 8.44 -11.84
N THR A 40 15.55 9.27 -11.33
CA THR A 40 16.71 8.82 -10.56
C THR A 40 16.33 8.21 -9.21
N ASP A 41 15.18 8.60 -8.65
CA ASP A 41 14.74 8.21 -7.32
C ASP A 41 13.73 7.05 -7.37
N TYR A 42 13.34 6.62 -8.57
CA TYR A 42 12.20 5.73 -8.80
C TYR A 42 12.25 4.45 -7.96
N LEU A 43 13.39 3.75 -7.97
CA LEU A 43 13.53 2.50 -7.23
C LEU A 43 13.46 2.73 -5.73
N ASP A 44 14.19 3.72 -5.22
CA ASP A 44 14.26 4.03 -3.79
C ASP A 44 12.88 4.44 -3.26
N VAL A 45 12.21 5.38 -3.93
CA VAL A 45 10.85 5.82 -3.56
C VAL A 45 9.86 4.65 -3.62
N THR A 46 9.98 3.75 -4.59
CA THR A 46 9.09 2.60 -4.70
C THR A 46 9.22 1.65 -3.51
N TYR A 47 10.43 1.39 -3.02
CA TYR A 47 10.63 0.51 -1.86
C TYR A 47 10.27 1.19 -0.54
N GLU A 48 10.66 2.45 -0.36
CA GLU A 48 10.31 3.24 0.83
C GLU A 48 8.79 3.43 0.95
N LEU A 49 8.09 3.70 -0.16
CA LEU A 49 6.64 3.80 -0.17
C LEU A 49 5.95 2.55 0.36
N ARG A 50 6.46 1.35 0.06
CA ARG A 50 5.89 0.09 0.56
C ARG A 50 6.14 -0.09 2.06
N ALA A 51 7.33 0.27 2.54
CA ALA A 51 7.67 0.21 3.96
C ALA A 51 6.79 1.18 4.76
N HIS A 52 6.73 2.44 4.36
CA HIS A 52 5.87 3.45 4.99
C HIS A 52 4.39 3.09 4.91
N ALA A 53 3.91 2.56 3.79
CA ALA A 53 2.52 2.12 3.67
C ALA A 53 2.20 1.00 4.69
N LYS A 54 3.10 0.03 4.87
CA LYS A 54 2.96 -1.01 5.90
C LYS A 54 2.92 -0.41 7.29
N GLU A 55 3.88 0.45 7.63
CA GLU A 55 3.99 1.05 8.96
C GLU A 55 2.75 1.89 9.32
N VAL A 56 2.28 2.72 8.38
CA VAL A 56 1.06 3.52 8.56
C VAL A 56 -0.16 2.63 8.74
N LEU A 57 -0.31 1.56 7.95
CA LEU A 57 -1.43 0.63 8.12
C LEU A 57 -1.38 -0.05 9.50
N GLU A 58 -0.20 -0.50 9.94
CA GLU A 58 -0.04 -1.13 11.26
C GLU A 58 -0.32 -0.17 12.42
N GLN A 59 0.10 1.09 12.31
CA GLN A 59 -0.19 2.15 13.30
C GLN A 59 -1.69 2.42 13.44
N GLU A 60 -2.45 2.32 12.34
CA GLU A 60 -3.91 2.44 12.31
C GLU A 60 -4.62 1.12 12.68
N GLY A 61 -3.89 0.09 13.13
CA GLY A 61 -4.44 -1.21 13.51
C GLY A 61 -4.86 -2.10 12.34
N ILE A 62 -4.49 -1.75 11.10
CA ILE A 62 -4.78 -2.52 9.90
C ILE A 62 -3.67 -3.57 9.70
N SER A 63 -4.05 -4.83 9.81
CA SER A 63 -3.13 -5.95 9.58
C SER A 63 -2.99 -6.28 8.11
N LEU A 64 -1.77 -6.59 7.67
CA LEU A 64 -1.55 -7.19 6.36
C LEU A 64 -2.18 -8.59 6.30
N ALA A 65 -2.76 -8.89 5.14
CA ALA A 65 -3.38 -10.16 4.89
C ALA A 65 -2.41 -11.32 5.06
N ARG A 66 -2.92 -12.43 5.60
CA ARG A 66 -2.23 -13.72 5.63
C ARG A 66 -2.96 -14.69 4.72
N ALA A 67 -2.28 -15.74 4.27
CA ALA A 67 -2.93 -16.82 3.54
C ALA A 67 -4.11 -17.36 4.36
N ARG A 68 -5.29 -17.38 3.75
CA ARG A 68 -6.52 -17.86 4.36
C ARG A 68 -6.94 -19.15 3.69
N PHE A 69 -7.38 -20.11 4.49
CA PHE A 69 -7.97 -21.35 4.04
C PHE A 69 -9.24 -21.59 4.85
N ASP A 70 -10.37 -21.73 4.16
CA ASP A 70 -11.63 -22.09 4.80
C ASP A 70 -11.78 -23.62 4.77
N VAL A 71 -12.03 -24.23 5.93
CA VAL A 71 -12.22 -25.69 6.09
C VAL A 71 -13.71 -25.97 6.29
N ALA A 72 -14.31 -26.73 5.37
CA ALA A 72 -15.66 -27.27 5.55
C ALA A 72 -15.56 -28.69 6.14
N LEU A 73 -16.08 -28.87 7.36
CA LEU A 73 -16.19 -30.19 7.99
C LEU A 73 -17.55 -30.80 7.63
N HIS A 74 -17.54 -32.09 7.30
CA HIS A 74 -18.74 -32.90 7.11
C HIS A 74 -18.65 -34.12 8.03
N ASP A 75 -19.80 -34.59 8.52
CA ASP A 75 -19.91 -35.76 9.39
C ASP A 75 -19.55 -37.07 8.66
#